data_AF-A0A3Q1FKA9-F1
#
_entry.id   AF-A0A3Q1FKA9-F1
#
_cell.length_a   1.000
_cell.length_b   1.000
_cell.length_c   1.000
_cell.angle_alpha   90.00
_cell.angle_beta   90.00
_cell.angle_gamma   90.00
#
_symmetry.space_group_name_H-M   'P 1'
#
loop_
_entity.id
_entity.type
_entity.pdbx_description
1 polymer ?
#
loop_
_entity_poly.entity_id
_entity_poly.type
_entity_poly.pdbx_seq_one_letter_code
_entity_poly.pdbx_strand_id
1 'polypeptide(L)' 'MSLTSWFLVSCGGTRHRLPREMIFVGRDDCELMLQSRSVDKQHAVINYEPNTDEHKVKDLGSLNGVSMVFVY' A
#
# COMPACT_ATOMS: atom_id res chain seq x y z
N MET A 1 17.35 13.42 -14.42
CA MET A 1 16.47 13.85 -13.32
C MET A 1 16.12 12.61 -12.51
N SER A 2 16.37 12.58 -11.20
CA SER A 2 15.98 11.42 -10.36
C SER A 2 14.48 11.48 -10.09
N LEU A 3 13.75 10.42 -10.43
CA LEU A 3 12.35 10.31 -9.99
C LEU A 3 12.31 10.06 -8.49
N THR A 4 11.64 10.94 -7.75
CA THR A 4 11.15 10.65 -6.41
C THR A 4 10.08 9.57 -6.52
N SER A 5 10.19 8.52 -5.69
CA SER A 5 9.26 7.39 -5.68
C SER A 5 8.89 7.08 -4.24
N TRP A 6 7.62 6.77 -4.04
CA TRP A 6 7.09 6.35 -2.76
C TRP A 6 7.40 4.87 -2.51
N PHE A 7 7.66 4.52 -1.25
CA PHE A 7 7.96 3.15 -0.83
C PHE A 7 7.15 2.79 0.42
N LEU A 8 6.57 1.60 0.43
CA LEU A 8 6.13 0.93 1.65
C LEU A 8 7.27 0.11 2.21
N VAL A 9 7.62 0.37 3.46
CA VAL A 9 8.69 -0.36 4.15
C VAL A 9 8.05 -1.28 5.17
N SER A 10 8.23 -2.59 4.98
CA SER A 10 7.84 -3.61 5.95
C SER A 10 8.70 -3.48 7.22
N CYS A 11 8.18 -3.94 8.36
CA CYS A 11 8.97 -4.07 9.60
C CYS A 11 10.23 -4.94 9.39
N GLY A 12 10.23 -5.86 8.42
CA GLY A 12 11.40 -6.66 8.05
C GLY A 12 12.42 -5.94 7.17
N GLY A 13 12.23 -4.66 6.86
CA GLY A 13 13.12 -3.86 6.01
C GLY A 13 12.87 -4.00 4.51
N THR A 14 11.96 -4.88 4.09
CA THR A 14 11.58 -5.01 2.67
C THR A 14 10.91 -3.72 2.18
N ARG A 15 11.43 -3.16 1.08
CA ARG A 15 10.91 -1.94 0.47
C ARG A 15 10.10 -2.28 -0.77
N HIS A 16 8.83 -1.94 -0.78
CA HIS A 16 7.92 -2.10 -1.90
C HIS A 16 7.69 -0.75 -2.56
N ARG A 17 8.12 -0.60 -3.81
CA ARG A 17 7.92 0.65 -4.56
C ARG A 17 6.45 0.79 -4.95
N LEU A 18 5.84 1.91 -4.61
CA LEU A 18 4.47 2.21 -5.01
C LEU A 18 4.44 2.78 -6.44
N PRO A 19 3.65 2.20 -7.36
CA PRO A 19 3.45 2.77 -8.68
C PRO A 19 2.55 4.02 -8.61
N ARG A 20 2.52 4.78 -9.72
CA ARG A 20 1.68 5.99 -9.87
C ARG A 20 0.30 5.64 -10.44
N GLU A 21 -0.28 4.57 -9.93
CA GLU A 21 -1.58 4.04 -10.33
C GLU A 21 -2.30 3.46 -9.11
N MET A 22 -3.59 3.15 -9.27
CA MET A 22 -4.38 2.50 -8.24
C MET A 22 -3.95 1.04 -8.12
N ILE A 23 -3.64 0.59 -6.90
CA ILE A 23 -3.28 -0.80 -6.62
C ILE A 23 -4.11 -1.37 -5.47
N PHE A 24 -4.37 -2.66 -5.53
CA PHE A 24 -4.96 -3.41 -4.43
C PHE A 24 -3.88 -3.96 -3.51
N VAL A 25 -4.19 -3.94 -2.22
CA VAL A 25 -3.38 -4.51 -1.15
C VAL A 25 -4.19 -5.60 -0.50
N GLY A 26 -3.60 -6.78 -0.39
CA GLY A 26 -4.28 -7.93 0.17
C GLY A 26 -3.41 -9.17 0.18
N ARG A 27 -4.00 -10.30 0.53
CA ARG A 27 -3.29 -11.59 0.57
C ARG A 27 -3.53 -12.44 -0.68
N ASP A 28 -4.53 -12.12 -1.50
CA ASP A 28 -5.01 -12.96 -2.60
C ASP A 28 -5.35 -12.09 -3.81
N ASP A 29 -4.80 -12.42 -4.98
CA ASP A 29 -5.07 -11.74 -6.27
C ASP A 29 -4.97 -10.19 -6.23
N CYS A 30 -3.92 -9.67 -5.57
CA CYS A 30 -3.66 -8.23 -5.43
C CYS A 30 -2.27 -7.86 -5.98
N GLU A 31 -2.07 -6.63 -6.44
CA GLU A 31 -0.76 -6.16 -6.92
C GLU A 31 0.26 -6.09 -5.78
N LEU A 32 -0.18 -5.69 -4.58
CA LEU A 32 0.63 -5.74 -3.37
C LEU A 32 0.16 -6.89 -2.46
N MET A 33 0.79 -8.05 -2.64
CA MET A 33 0.53 -9.22 -1.82
C MET A 33 1.28 -9.20 -0.50
N LEU A 34 0.54 -9.31 0.60
CA LEU A 34 1.06 -9.50 1.95
C LEU A 34 0.77 -10.93 2.44
N GLN A 35 1.77 -11.59 3.01
CA GLN A 35 1.67 -13.00 3.42
C GLN A 35 0.99 -13.21 4.80
N SER A 36 0.69 -12.13 5.53
CA SER A 36 0.13 -12.24 6.88
C SER A 36 -1.33 -12.70 6.87
N ARG A 37 -1.68 -13.64 7.76
CA ARG A 37 -3.08 -14.08 7.95
C ARG A 37 -3.99 -13.01 8.55
N SER A 38 -3.41 -11.94 9.13
CA SER A 38 -4.16 -10.77 9.61
C SER A 38 -4.62 -9.85 8.47
N VAL A 39 -4.16 -10.09 7.24
CA VAL A 39 -4.53 -9.33 6.05
C VAL A 39 -5.62 -10.08 5.29
N ASP A 40 -6.70 -9.35 4.98
CA ASP A 40 -7.80 -9.88 4.19
C ASP A 40 -7.39 -10.15 2.74
N LYS A 41 -8.21 -10.92 2.01
CA LYS A 41 -7.95 -11.23 0.60
C LYS A 41 -7.76 -9.94 -0.22
N GLN A 42 -8.70 -9.01 -0.05
CA GLN A 42 -8.61 -7.62 -0.49
C GLN A 42 -8.78 -6.76 0.76
N HIS A 43 -7.70 -6.17 1.23
CA HIS A 43 -7.66 -5.48 2.52
C HIS A 43 -7.82 -3.97 2.33
N ALA A 44 -7.11 -3.38 1.37
CA ALA A 44 -7.17 -1.96 1.09
C ALA A 44 -6.84 -1.67 -0.38
N VAL A 45 -7.10 -0.44 -0.79
CA VAL A 45 -6.66 0.14 -2.06
C VAL A 45 -5.70 1.28 -1.76
N ILE A 46 -4.62 1.38 -2.52
CA ILE A 46 -3.78 2.57 -2.55
C ILE A 46 -4.01 3.28 -3.88
N ASN A 47 -4.45 4.53 -3.83
CA ASN A 47 -4.64 5.37 -4.99
C ASN A 47 -3.55 6.44 -5.05
N TYR A 48 -3.08 6.76 -6.26
CA TYR A 48 -2.14 7.86 -6.48
C TYR A 48 -2.88 9.10 -6.98
N GLU A 49 -2.67 10.23 -6.31
CA GLU A 49 -3.23 11.53 -6.68
C GLU A 49 -2.16 12.34 -7.45
N PRO A 50 -2.23 12.40 -8.79
CA PRO A 50 -1.19 13.06 -9.59
C PRO A 50 -1.13 14.58 -9.36
N ASN A 51 -2.20 15.18 -8.85
CA ASN A 51 -2.27 16.62 -8.59
C ASN A 51 -1.45 17.04 -7.36
N THR A 52 -1.33 16.17 -6.35
CA THR A 52 -0.61 16.45 -5.10
C THR A 52 0.65 15.61 -4.93
N ASP A 53 0.91 14.66 -5.83
CA ASP A 53 1.99 13.65 -5.74
C ASP A 53 1.91 12.80 -4.46
N GLU A 54 0.68 12.51 -4.00
CA GLU A 54 0.41 11.77 -2.76
C GLU A 54 -0.24 10.42 -3.04
N HIS A 55 0.02 9.45 -2.17
CA HIS A 55 -0.70 8.17 -2.14
C HIS A 55 -1.74 8.17 -1.02
N LYS A 56 -2.99 7.88 -1.37
CA LYS A 56 -4.11 7.75 -0.44
C LYS A 56 -4.48 6.30 -0.25
N VAL A 57 -4.65 5.88 1.00
CA VAL A 57 -5.05 4.52 1.34
C VAL A 57 -6.54 4.51 1.69
N LYS A 58 -7.29 3.58 1.11
CA LYS A 58 -8.69 3.35 1.39
C LYS A 58 -8.88 1.91 1.86
N ASP A 59 -9.29 1.75 3.11
CA ASP A 59 -9.70 0.45 3.65
C ASP A 59 -11.00 -0.02 2.96
N LEU A 60 -11.07 -1.31 2.62
CA LEU A 60 -12.24 -1.94 2.01
C LEU A 60 -13.19 -2.58 3.04
N GLY A 61 -13.05 -2.22 4.32
CA GLY A 61 -13.83 -2.79 5.41
C GLY A 61 -13.17 -4.03 5.99
N SER A 62 -11.84 -4.02 6.05
CA SER A 62 -11.05 -5.11 6.60
C SER A 62 -11.36 -5.38 8.07
N LEU A 63 -11.27 -6.64 8.49
CA LEU A 63 -11.63 -7.06 9.86
C LEU A 63 -10.70 -6.49 10.93
N ASN A 64 -9.44 -6.21 10.56
CA ASN A 64 -8.40 -5.74 11.48
C ASN A 64 -8.06 -4.25 11.28
N GLY A 65 -8.68 -3.58 10.30
CA GLY A 65 -8.38 -2.21 9.91
C GLY A 65 -7.00 -2.04 9.26
N VAL A 66 -6.71 -0.82 8.80
CA VAL A 66 -5.42 -0.43 8.21
C VAL A 66 -4.61 0.43 9.19
N SER A 67 -3.39 0.01 9.51
CA SER A 67 -2.41 0.85 10.23
C SER A 67 -1.19 1.09 9.35
N MET A 68 -0.92 2.37 9.04
CA MET A 68 0.23 2.78 8.23
C MET A 68 1.03 3.83 9.01
N VAL A 69 2.33 3.59 9.15
CA VAL A 69 3.27 4.53 9.80
C VAL A 69 4.00 5.28 8.70
N PHE A 70 3.82 6.60 8.63
CA PHE A 70 4.57 7.46 7.73
C PHE A 70 5.95 7.72 8.34
N VAL A 71 7.01 7.46 7.57
CA VAL A 71 8.40 7.83 7.93
C VAL A 71 8.79 8.96 6.98
N TYR A 72 9.06 10.14 7.54
CA TYR A 72 9.50 11.35 6.82
C TYR A 72 11.01 11.36 6.60
#